data_AF-A0A401TER0-F1
#
_entry.id   AF-A0A401TER0-F1
#
_cell.length_a   1.000
_cell.length_b   1.000
_cell.length_c   1.000
_cell.angle_alpha   90.00
_cell.angle_beta   90.00
_cell.angle_gamma   90.00
#
_symmetry.space_group_name_H-M   'P 1'
#
loop_
_entity.id
_entity.type
_entity.pdbx_description
1 polymer ?
#
loop_
_entity_poly.entity_id
_entity_poly.type
_entity_poly.pdbx_seq_one_letter_code
_entity_poly.pdbx_strand_id
1 'polypeptide(L)' 'VDCSVPPSVENGQFVFITKANVTTYKATIRYQCDEPYYQLQIDHHRDFHCTAEATWENNATGQDLPKCTP' A
#
# COMPACT_ATOMS: atom_id res chain seq x y z
N VAL A 1 11.86 -13.73 3.63
CA VAL A 1 11.63 -12.30 3.31
C VAL A 1 10.22 -11.96 3.72
N ASP A 2 10.13 -11.18 4.78
CA ASP A 2 8.90 -10.70 5.38
C ASP A 2 9.01 -9.19 5.48
N CYS A 3 8.17 -8.47 4.72
CA CYS A 3 8.13 -7.02 4.66
C CYS A 3 7.52 -6.40 5.93
N SER A 4 7.11 -7.22 6.90
CA SER A 4 6.43 -6.77 8.11
C SER A 4 5.13 -6.01 7.79
N VAL A 5 4.52 -5.44 8.84
CA VAL A 5 3.28 -4.66 8.69
C VAL A 5 3.53 -3.46 7.78
N PRO A 6 2.68 -3.23 6.76
CA PRO A 6 2.80 -2.07 5.89
C PRO A 6 2.71 -0.75 6.63
N PRO A 7 3.35 0.32 6.14
CA PRO A 7 3.17 1.66 6.68
C PRO A 7 1.70 2.09 6.59
N SER A 8 1.19 2.79 7.60
CA SER A 8 -0.12 3.45 7.50
C SER A 8 0.00 4.74 6.67
N VAL A 9 -1.03 5.04 5.88
CA VAL A 9 -1.16 6.30 5.14
C VAL A 9 -2.05 7.25 5.93
N GLU A 10 -1.76 8.55 5.87
CA GLU A 10 -2.59 9.57 6.51
C GLU A 10 -3.91 9.72 5.77
N ASN A 11 -5.03 9.76 6.49
CA ASN A 11 -6.39 9.82 5.92
C ASN A 11 -6.70 8.65 4.98
N GLY A 12 -6.17 7.48 5.31
CA GLY A 12 -6.39 6.25 4.58
C GLY A 12 -5.97 5.01 5.38
N GLN A 13 -6.19 3.88 4.74
CA GLN A 13 -5.99 2.55 5.29
C GLN A 13 -5.48 1.61 4.21
N PHE A 14 -4.89 0.47 4.59
CA PHE A 14 -4.50 -0.56 3.63
C PHE A 14 -5.31 -1.83 3.85
N VAL A 15 -5.50 -2.57 2.77
CA VAL A 15 -6.13 -3.90 2.79
C VAL A 15 -5.21 -4.92 2.15
N PHE A 16 -5.21 -6.15 2.67
CA PHE A 16 -4.49 -7.26 2.06
C PHE A 16 -5.28 -7.80 0.86
N ILE A 17 -4.64 -7.86 -0.31
CA ILE A 17 -5.25 -8.39 -1.54
C ILE A 17 -5.01 -9.89 -1.68
N THR A 18 -3.82 -10.38 -1.30
CA THR A 18 -3.46 -11.80 -1.45
C THR A 18 -4.08 -12.67 -0.37
N LYS A 19 -3.62 -12.52 0.87
CA LYS A 19 -4.11 -13.26 2.03
C LYS A 19 -4.00 -12.38 3.26
N ALA A 20 -5.02 -12.40 4.11
CA ALA A 20 -5.04 -11.61 5.33
C ALA A 20 -3.81 -11.93 6.19
N ASN A 21 -3.15 -10.87 6.68
CA ASN A 21 -1.96 -10.94 7.52
C ASN A 21 -0.75 -11.65 6.88
N VAL A 22 -0.67 -11.65 5.55
CA VAL A 22 0.51 -12.15 4.83
C VAL A 22 1.35 -10.98 4.34
N THR A 23 2.56 -10.89 4.87
CA THR A 23 3.55 -9.85 4.59
C THR A 23 4.81 -10.43 3.93
N THR A 24 4.74 -11.65 3.42
CA THR A 24 5.88 -12.34 2.77
C THR A 24 6.12 -11.86 1.34
N TYR A 25 7.28 -12.19 0.77
CA TYR A 25 7.61 -11.91 -0.65
C TYR A 25 6.45 -12.19 -1.62
N LYS A 26 6.19 -11.24 -2.53
CA LYS A 26 5.05 -11.21 -3.47
C LYS A 26 3.66 -11.06 -2.83
N ALA A 27 3.57 -10.79 -1.52
CA ALA A 27 2.31 -10.33 -0.94
C ALA A 27 1.91 -8.99 -1.57
N THR A 28 0.61 -8.77 -1.72
CA THR A 28 0.06 -7.55 -2.32
C THR A 28 -0.93 -6.92 -1.37
N ILE A 29 -0.82 -5.61 -1.19
CA ILE A 29 -1.72 -4.78 -0.42
C ILE A 29 -2.25 -3.65 -1.30
N ARG A 30 -3.39 -3.10 -0.92
CA ARG A 30 -4.00 -1.94 -1.58
C ARG A 30 -4.30 -0.86 -0.55
N TYR A 31 -3.78 0.34 -0.76
CA TYR A 31 -4.18 1.53 -0.01
C TYR A 31 -5.53 2.05 -0.50
N GLN A 32 -6.34 2.50 0.44
CA GLN A 32 -7.65 3.11 0.24
C GLN A 32 -7.68 4.38 1.09
N CYS A 33 -8.04 5.50 0.50
CA CYS A 33 -8.25 6.73 1.25
C CYS A 33 -9.63 6.72 1.91
N ASP A 34 -9.80 7.57 2.93
CA ASP A 34 -11.08 7.70 3.64
C ASP A 34 -12.11 8.48 2.80
N GLU A 35 -12.68 7.78 1.82
CA GLU A 35 -13.74 8.30 0.97
C GLU A 35 -15.04 8.55 1.76
N PRO A 36 -15.86 9.55 1.37
CA PRO A 36 -15.70 10.43 0.21
C PRO A 36 -14.84 11.68 0.48
N TYR A 37 -14.33 11.85 1.69
CA TYR A 37 -13.65 13.08 2.12
C TYR A 37 -12.20 13.17 1.69
N TYR A 38 -11.56 12.03 1.38
CA TYR A 38 -10.20 11.98 0.90
C TYR A 38 -10.11 11.04 -0.29
N GLN A 39 -9.53 11.51 -1.39
CA GLN A 39 -9.34 10.76 -2.61
C GLN A 39 -7.86 10.53 -2.87
N LEU A 40 -7.59 9.39 -3.49
CA LEU A 40 -6.26 9.04 -3.92
C LEU A 40 -5.91 9.91 -5.14
N GLN A 41 -4.83 10.69 -5.05
CA GLN A 41 -4.47 11.59 -6.14
C GLN A 41 -4.14 10.86 -7.45
N ILE A 42 -3.57 9.65 -7.36
CA ILE A 42 -3.17 8.83 -8.50
C ILE A 42 -3.57 7.38 -8.26
N ASP A 43 -4.50 6.89 -9.06
CA ASP A 43 -5.07 5.53 -8.96
C ASP A 43 -4.03 4.41 -8.98
N HIS A 44 -2.95 4.57 -9.74
CA HIS A 44 -1.89 3.58 -9.83
C HIS A 44 -1.01 3.48 -8.57
N HIS A 45 -1.12 4.43 -7.64
CA HIS A 45 -0.32 4.47 -6.41
C HIS A 45 -0.96 3.67 -5.26
N ARG A 46 -2.06 2.96 -5.49
CA ARG A 46 -2.72 2.20 -4.42
C ARG A 46 -2.10 0.84 -4.15
N ASP A 47 -1.56 0.18 -5.16
CA ASP A 47 -1.19 -1.24 -5.09
C ASP A 47 0.29 -1.41 -4.74
N PHE A 48 0.61 -1.98 -3.59
CA PHE A 48 1.98 -2.25 -3.15
C PHE A 48 2.24 -3.74 -3.07
N HIS A 49 3.47 -4.13 -3.35
CA HIS A 49 3.93 -5.50 -3.27
C HIS A 49 5.18 -5.62 -2.40
N CYS A 50 5.28 -6.74 -1.69
CA CYS A 50 6.43 -7.06 -0.87
C CYS A 50 7.58 -7.55 -1.75
N THR A 51 8.70 -6.84 -1.73
CA THR A 51 9.89 -7.14 -2.52
C THR A 51 10.82 -8.14 -1.82
N ALA A 52 11.88 -8.56 -2.53
CA ALA A 52 12.94 -9.38 -1.95
C ALA A 52 13.82 -8.61 -0.95
N GLU A 53 13.70 -7.27 -0.90
CA GLU A 53 14.43 -6.42 0.06
C GLU A 53 13.65 -6.24 1.37
N ALA A 54 12.54 -6.96 1.54
CA ALA A 54 11.63 -6.80 2.68
C ALA A 54 11.01 -5.39 2.76
N THR A 55 10.79 -4.75 1.61
CA THR A 55 10.19 -3.43 1.47
C THR A 55 8.85 -3.51 0.75
N TRP A 56 7.93 -2.62 1.11
CA TRP A 56 6.67 -2.43 0.39
C TRP A 56 6.89 -1.44 -0.74
N GLU A 57 6.72 -1.90 -1.98
CA GLU A 57 6.95 -1.06 -3.16
C GLU A 57 5.78 -1.08 -4.13
N ASN A 58 5.55 0.05 -4.77
CA ASN A 58 4.63 0.24 -5.88
C ASN A 58 5.44 0.38 -7.17
N ASN A 59 4.90 -0.11 -8.29
CA ASN A 59 5.61 -0.06 -9.57
C ASN A 59 5.81 1.36 -10.13
N ALA A 60 4.98 2.33 -9.71
CA ALA A 60 5.05 3.71 -10.17
C ALA A 60 5.86 4.61 -9.22
N THR A 61 5.71 4.44 -7.91
CA THR A 61 6.33 5.31 -6.89
C THR A 61 7.47 4.66 -6.11
N GLY A 62 7.75 3.36 -6.31
CA GLY A 62 8.69 2.63 -5.48
C GLY A 62 8.19 2.59 -4.03
N GLN A 63 9.00 3.06 -3.09
CA GLN A 63 8.66 3.08 -1.66
C GLN A 63 7.81 4.28 -1.23
N ASP A 64 7.59 5.26 -2.12
CA ASP A 64 6.81 6.44 -1.78
C ASP A 64 5.32 6.11 -1.63
N LEU A 65 4.81 6.35 -0.42
CA LEU A 65 3.42 6.10 -0.05
C LEU A 65 2.44 7.02 -0.82
N PRO A 66 1.21 6.53 -1.08
CA PRO A 66 0.20 7.35 -1.71
C PRO A 66 -0.23 8.49 -0.80
N LYS A 67 -0.61 9.61 -1.41
CA LYS A 67 -1.18 10.76 -0.71
C LYS A 67 -2.68 10.80 -0.92
N CYS A 68 -3.40 10.87 0.19
CA CYS A 68 -4.84 11.09 0.23
C CYS A 68 -5.08 12.59 0.40
N THR A 69 -5.77 13.21 -0.56
CA THR A 69 -6.10 14.64 -0.54
C THR A 69 -7.61 14.83 -0.46
N PRO A 70 -8.10 15.84 0.28
CA PRO A 70 -9.50 16.21 0.25
C PRO A 70 -10.01 16.66 -1.11
#